data_AF-A0A2E6SHZ0-F1
#
_entry.id   AF-A0A2E6SHZ0-F1
#
_cell.length_a   1.000
_cell.length_b   1.000
_cell.length_c   1.000
_cell.angle_alpha   90.00
_cell.angle_beta   90.00
_cell.angle_gamma   90.00
#
_symmetry.space_group_name_H-M   'P 1'
#
loop_
_entity.id
_entity.type
_entity.pdbx_description
1 polymer ?
#
loop_
_entity_poly.entity_id
_entity_poly.type
_entity_poly.pdbx_seq_one_letter_code
_entity_poly.pdbx_strand_id
1 'polypeptide(L)' 'MSFIILPLLYAFFFAFLTAYIASKKNYKVRSWFWLGFLLGFIAMGILLLQPSKLTPEPT' A
#
# COMPACT_ATOMS: atom_id res chain seq x y z
N MET A 1 0.67 9.85 15.44
CA MET A 1 0.54 10.50 14.11
C MET A 1 1.17 9.68 12.98
N SER A 2 2.25 8.92 13.19
CA SER A 2 2.90 8.11 12.14
C SER A 2 2.12 6.87 11.64
N PHE A 3 1.24 6.29 12.45
CA PHE A 3 0.54 5.03 12.12
C PHE A 3 -0.39 5.10 10.89
N ILE A 4 -0.89 6.29 10.53
CA ILE A 4 -1.80 6.48 9.39
C ILE A 4 -1.03 7.01 8.17
N ILE A 5 -0.01 7.83 8.41
CA ILE A 5 0.79 8.47 7.35
C ILE A 5 1.59 7.42 6.58
N LEU A 6 2.19 6.45 7.27
CA LEU A 6 2.98 5.38 6.64
C LEU A 6 2.16 4.54 5.63
N PRO A 7 1.02 3.96 6.01
CA PRO A 7 0.23 3.16 5.08
C PRO A 7 -0.40 4.01 3.97
N LEU A 8 -0.76 5.27 4.25
CA LEU A 8 -1.27 6.18 3.23
C LEU A 8 -0.18 6.47 2.17
N LEU A 9 1.04 6.75 2.61
CA LEU A 9 2.18 6.97 1.71
C LEU A 9 2.51 5.71 0.89
N TYR A 10 2.45 4.54 1.51
CA TYR A 10 2.65 3.25 0.84
C TYR A 10 1.58 2.97 -0.22
N ALA A 11 0.31 3.26 0.09
CA ALA A 11 -0.79 3.07 -0.84
C ALA A 11 -0.69 4.00 -2.05
N PHE A 12 -0.36 5.27 -1.83
CA PHE A 12 -0.11 6.22 -2.91
C PHE A 12 1.13 5.85 -3.73
N PHE A 13 2.21 5.39 -3.09
CA PHE A 13 3.42 4.94 -3.78
C PHE A 13 3.11 3.80 -4.76
N PHE A 14 2.39 2.76 -4.32
CA PHE A 14 1.98 1.68 -5.21
C PHE A 14 1.01 2.15 -6.29
N ALA A 15 0.03 3.02 -5.98
CA ALA A 15 -0.90 3.56 -6.98
C ALA A 15 -0.16 4.31 -8.09
N PHE A 16 0.80 5.18 -7.74
CA PHE A 16 1.61 5.93 -8.70
C PHE A 16 2.57 5.03 -9.48
N LEU A 17 3.24 4.09 -8.82
CA LEU A 17 4.14 3.15 -9.50
C LEU A 17 3.40 2.32 -10.55
N THR A 18 2.22 1.82 -10.19
CA THR A 18 1.41 0.99 -11.09
C THR A 18 0.86 1.82 -12.26
N ALA A 19 0.43 3.06 -12.00
CA ALA A 19 0.02 4.01 -13.02
C ALA A 19 1.17 4.36 -13.98
N TYR A 20 2.39 4.55 -13.46
CA TYR A 20 3.58 4.81 -14.28
C TYR A 20 3.93 3.63 -15.19
N ILE A 21 3.92 2.40 -14.66
CA ILE A 21 4.16 1.18 -15.45
C ILE A 21 3.08 1.03 -16.54
N ALA A 22 1.81 1.29 -16.22
CA ALA A 22 0.71 1.26 -17.17
C ALA A 22 0.89 2.32 -18.28
N SER A 23 1.31 3.53 -17.92
CA SER A 23 1.61 4.60 -18.87
C SER A 23 2.73 4.21 -19.83
N LYS A 24 3.80 3.56 -19.34
CA LYS A 24 4.91 3.08 -20.18
C LYS A 24 4.47 1.99 -21.17
N LYS A 25 3.47 1.20 -20.81
CA LYS A 25 2.93 0.11 -21.63
C LYS A 25 1.69 0.50 -22.46
N ASN A 26 1.33 1.78 -22.53
CA ASN A 26 0.13 2.28 -23.24
C ASN A 26 -1.21 1.70 -22.73
N TYR A 27 -1.27 1.27 -21.46
CA TYR A 27 -2.53 0.87 -20.83
C TYR A 27 -3.28 2.07 -20.23
N LYS A 28 -4.56 1.87 -19.90
CA LYS A 28 -5.40 2.87 -19.21
C LYS A 28 -4.85 3.17 -17.82
N VAL A 29 -4.13 4.28 -17.69
CA VAL A 29 -3.50 4.75 -16.45
C VAL A 29 -4.48 4.82 -15.28
N ARG A 30 -5.69 5.38 -15.50
CA ARG A 30 -6.71 5.51 -14.45
C ARG A 30 -7.15 4.16 -13.88
N SER A 31 -7.25 3.12 -14.70
CA SER A 31 -7.66 1.78 -14.25
C SER A 31 -6.57 1.12 -13.40
N TRP A 32 -5.31 1.27 -13.83
CA TRP A 32 -4.16 0.71 -13.12
C TRP A 32 -3.79 1.48 -11.86
N PHE A 33 -4.09 2.78 -11.80
CA PHE A 33 -4.01 3.57 -10.57
C PHE A 33 -4.94 3.02 -9.50
N TRP A 34 -6.21 2.74 -9.84
CA TRP A 34 -7.17 2.13 -8.91
C TRP A 34 -6.74 0.73 -8.46
N LEU A 35 -6.11 -0.06 -9.34
CA LEU A 35 -5.53 -1.36 -8.97
C LEU A 35 -4.39 -1.21 -7.95
N GLY A 36 -3.44 -0.30 -8.20
CA GLY A 36 -2.33 -0.05 -7.26
C GLY A 36 -2.81 0.54 -5.93
N PHE A 37 -3.85 1.37 -5.96
CA PHE A 37 -4.47 1.92 -4.75
C PHE A 37 -5.17 0.83 -3.93
N LEU A 38 -5.94 -0.05 -4.59
CA LEU A 38 -6.58 -1.21 -3.94
C LEU A 38 -5.53 -2.13 -3.32
N LEU A 39 -4.42 -2.38 -4.02
CA LEU A 39 -3.31 -3.19 -3.52
C LEU A 39 -2.71 -2.59 -2.24
N GLY A 40 -2.48 -1.28 -2.23
CA GLY A 40 -2.03 -0.54 -1.04
C GLY A 40 -3.01 -0.62 0.13
N PHE A 41 -4.32 -0.55 -0.17
CA PHE A 41 -5.38 -0.67 0.84
C PHE A 41 -5.44 -2.06 1.47
N ILE A 42 -5.31 -3.12 0.65
CA ILE A 42 -5.25 -4.51 1.14
C ILE A 42 -4.01 -4.71 2.00
N ALA A 43 -2.85 -4.19 1.58
CA ALA A 43 -1.61 -4.27 2.37
C ALA A 43 -1.75 -3.56 3.74
N MET A 44 -2.43 -2.42 3.78
CA MET A 44 -2.77 -1.74 5.03
C MET A 44 -3.71 -2.58 5.90
N GLY A 45 -4.75 -3.18 5.31
CA GLY A 45 -5.65 -4.08 6.02
C GLY A 45 -4.92 -5.26 6.65
N ILE A 46 -3.98 -5.86 5.92
CA ILE A 46 -3.13 -6.94 6.43
C ILE A 46 -2.26 -6.43 7.58
N LEU A 47 -1.60 -5.27 7.46
CA LEU A 47 -0.79 -4.71 8.53
C LEU A 47 -1.59 -4.39 9.81
N LEU A 48 -2.85 -3.95 9.67
CA LEU A 48 -3.72 -3.67 10.81
C LEU A 48 -4.28 -4.95 11.47
N LEU A 49 -4.55 -5.98 10.67
CA LEU A 49 -5.07 -7.26 11.14
C LEU A 49 -3.96 -8.20 11.59
N GLN A 50 -2.72 -7.96 11.16
CA GLN A 50 -1.56 -8.69 11.62
C GLN A 50 -1.33 -8.30 13.08
N PRO A 51 -1.55 -9.22 14.04
CA PRO A 51 -1.24 -8.92 15.43
C PRO A 51 0.25 -8.60 15.48
N SER A 52 0.59 -7.39 15.95
CA SER A 52 1.95 -7.11 16.40
C SER A 52 2.29 -8.25 17.34
N LYS A 53 3.32 -9.02 17.02
CA LYS A 53 3.87 -9.98 17.96
C LYS A 53 4.19 -9.16 19.20
N LEU A 54 3.35 -9.28 20.23
CA LEU A 54 3.73 -9.10 21.61
C LEU A 54 4.83 -10.13 21.84
N THR A 55 6.04 -9.82 21.39
CA THR A 55 7.22 -10.46 21.92
C THR A 55 7.36 -9.83 23.31
N PRO A 56 7.06 -10.54 24.42
CA PRO A 56 7.54 -10.08 25.70
C PRO A 56 9.06 -9.99 25.57
N GLU A 57 9.63 -8.83 25.88
CA GLU A 57 11.07 -8.70 26.10
C GLU A 57 11.50 -9.82 27.06
N PRO A 58 12.42 -10.71 26.69
CA PRO A 58 13.10 -11.52 27.68
C PRO A 58 14.04 -10.58 28.44
N THR A 59 13.68 -10.31 29.69
CA THR A 59 14.52 -9.77 30.77
C THR A 59 15.90 -10.41 30.83
#